data_AF-D4XH12-F1
#
_entry.id   AF-D4XH12-F1
#
_cell.length_a   1.000
_cell.length_b   1.000
_cell.length_c   1.000
_cell.angle_alpha   90.00
_cell.angle_beta   90.00
_cell.angle_gamma   90.00
#
_symmetry.space_group_name_H-M   'P 1'
#
loop_
_entity.id
_entity.type
_entity.pdbx_description
1 polymer ?
#
loop_
_entity_poly.entity_id
_entity_poly.type
_entity_poly.pdbx_seq_one_letter_code
_entity_poly.pdbx_strand_id
1 'polypeptide(L)'
;MLGISGGVDSTVAARMAQLAAERLRLAGKRAFFVAVRLPYGQQHDEADAARALDFIQADHVMQVDIQPAVDAQRDALEAAGLLFSDKSAEDFVVGNIKARQRMVAQYAIAGAMDCLVIGTDQAAEALMGFFTKHGDGAADLLPLRGLTKRRVRALGVVLGAPARLITKLPT
;
A
#
# COMPACT_ATOMS: atom_id res chain seq x y z
N MET A 1 -7.86 -6.58 -2.11
CA MET A 1 -7.01 -5.73 -2.97
C MET A 1 -5.97 -5.01 -2.11
N LEU A 2 -4.85 -4.57 -2.70
CA LEU A 2 -3.78 -3.90 -1.96
C LEU A 2 -2.94 -2.96 -2.84
N GLY A 3 -2.61 -1.79 -2.30
CA GLY A 3 -1.60 -0.88 -2.85
C GLY A 3 -0.19 -1.46 -2.74
N ILE A 4 0.53 -1.54 -3.85
CA ILE A 4 1.89 -2.08 -3.91
C ILE A 4 2.87 -0.92 -3.95
N SER A 5 3.65 -0.70 -2.88
CA SER A 5 4.64 0.39 -2.83
C SER A 5 6.02 -0.02 -3.36
N GLY A 6 6.30 -1.33 -3.45
CA GLY A 6 7.65 -1.86 -3.67
C GLY A 6 8.43 -2.11 -2.36
N GLY A 7 7.80 -1.85 -1.21
CA GLY A 7 8.32 -2.21 0.11
C GLY A 7 8.05 -3.68 0.47
N VAL A 8 8.77 -4.18 1.48
CA VAL A 8 8.67 -5.58 1.92
C VAL A 8 7.27 -5.94 2.43
N ASP A 9 6.61 -5.06 3.18
CA ASP A 9 5.33 -5.38 3.82
C ASP A 9 4.22 -5.53 2.77
N SER A 10 4.10 -4.58 1.84
CA SER A 10 3.15 -4.68 0.73
C SER A 10 3.44 -5.88 -0.16
N THR A 11 4.72 -6.19 -0.40
CA THR A 11 5.12 -7.34 -1.24
C THR A 11 4.70 -8.66 -0.60
N VAL A 12 4.98 -8.85 0.69
CA VAL A 12 4.64 -10.07 1.43
C VAL A 12 3.13 -10.21 1.59
N ALA A 13 2.44 -9.15 2.01
CA ALA A 13 0.99 -9.17 2.17
C ALA A 13 0.27 -9.45 0.84
N ALA A 14 0.73 -8.86 -0.27
CA ALA A 14 0.17 -9.10 -1.59
C ALA A 14 0.38 -10.54 -2.05
N ARG A 15 1.59 -11.10 -1.87
CA ARG A 15 1.85 -12.50 -2.24
C ARG A 15 1.01 -13.46 -1.41
N MET A 16 0.84 -13.21 -0.11
CA MET A 16 -0.05 -13.99 0.76
C MET A 16 -1.51 -13.93 0.27
N ALA A 17 -1.98 -12.74 -0.13
CA ALA A 17 -3.33 -12.55 -0.64
C ALA A 17 -3.57 -13.26 -1.98
N GLN A 18 -2.62 -13.16 -2.92
CA GLN A 18 -2.67 -13.89 -4.20
C GLN A 18 -2.72 -15.41 -3.97
N LEU A 19 -1.84 -15.95 -3.13
CA LEU A 19 -1.83 -17.38 -2.79
C LEU A 19 -3.13 -17.83 -2.11
N ALA A 20 -3.74 -16.97 -1.29
CA ALA A 20 -5.03 -17.25 -0.68
C ALA A 20 -6.15 -17.30 -1.75
N ALA A 21 -6.17 -16.34 -2.69
CA ALA A 21 -7.13 -16.33 -3.79
C ALA A 21 -6.99 -17.57 -4.69
N GLU A 22 -5.76 -17.95 -5.04
CA GLU A 22 -5.46 -19.18 -5.80
C GLU A 22 -5.99 -20.44 -5.09
N ARG A 23 -5.73 -20.59 -3.80
CA ARG A 23 -6.23 -21.73 -3.01
C ARG A 23 -7.75 -21.76 -2.93
N LEU A 24 -8.41 -20.61 -2.80
CA LEU A 24 -9.87 -20.51 -2.80
C LEU A 24 -10.45 -20.92 -4.16
N ARG A 25 -9.82 -20.50 -5.26
CA ARG A 25 -10.21 -20.94 -6.62
C ARG A 25 -10.06 -22.44 -6.82
N LEU A 26 -8.96 -23.03 -6.35
CA LEU A 26 -8.77 -24.49 -6.37
C LEU A 26 -9.84 -25.24 -5.56
N ALA A 27 -10.38 -24.62 -4.51
CA ALA A 27 -11.49 -25.13 -3.72
C ALA A 27 -12.88 -24.82 -4.33
N GLY A 28 -12.95 -24.35 -5.58
CA GLY A 28 -14.20 -24.06 -6.29
C GLY A 28 -14.89 -22.76 -5.90
N LYS A 29 -14.21 -21.86 -5.16
CA LYS A 29 -14.76 -20.56 -4.77
C LYS A 29 -14.31 -19.46 -5.74
N ARG A 30 -15.18 -18.49 -6.00
CA ARG A 30 -14.81 -17.29 -6.76
C ARG A 30 -13.98 -16.36 -5.87
N ALA A 31 -12.71 -16.19 -6.20
CA ALA A 31 -11.80 -15.28 -5.50
C ALA A 31 -10.74 -14.75 -6.47
N PHE A 32 -10.35 -13.50 -6.28
CA PHE A 32 -9.24 -12.87 -7.01
C PHE A 32 -8.53 -11.84 -6.14
N PHE A 33 -7.32 -11.48 -6.53
CA PHE A 33 -6.54 -10.43 -5.90
C PHE A 33 -6.19 -9.34 -6.91
N VAL A 34 -6.36 -8.09 -6.46
CA VAL A 34 -6.04 -6.88 -7.23
C VAL A 34 -4.86 -6.18 -6.56
N ALA A 35 -3.77 -6.04 -7.31
CA ALA A 35 -2.62 -5.21 -6.97
C ALA A 35 -2.77 -3.84 -7.62
N VAL A 36 -2.57 -2.76 -6.86
CA VAL A 36 -2.73 -1.40 -7.37
C VAL A 36 -1.47 -0.58 -7.14
N ARG A 37 -0.96 0.06 -8.19
CA ARG A 37 0.10 1.06 -8.13
C ARG A 37 -0.52 2.43 -7.85
N LEU A 38 0.02 3.15 -6.86
CA LEU A 38 -0.51 4.43 -6.39
C LEU A 38 0.57 5.51 -6.33
N PRO A 39 1.23 5.82 -7.46
CA PRO A 39 2.27 6.84 -7.52
C PRO A 39 1.67 8.23 -7.32
N TYR A 40 2.50 9.16 -6.85
CA TYR A 40 2.22 10.60 -6.92
C TYR A 40 3.13 11.14 -8.03
N GLY A 41 2.60 11.25 -9.25
CA GLY A 41 3.38 11.56 -10.44
C GLY A 41 4.38 10.47 -10.77
N GLN A 42 5.67 10.81 -10.89
CA GLN A 42 6.72 9.83 -11.14
C GLN A 42 7.27 9.25 -9.82
N GLN A 43 7.16 7.93 -9.67
CA GLN A 43 7.72 7.23 -8.52
C GLN A 43 9.19 6.85 -8.79
N HIS A 44 10.11 7.34 -7.94
CA HIS A 44 11.55 7.12 -8.10
C HIS A 44 11.98 5.65 -8.00
N ASP A 45 11.23 4.82 -7.28
CA ASP A 45 11.51 3.40 -7.07
C ASP A 45 10.57 2.47 -7.86
N GLU A 46 10.11 2.90 -9.04
CA GLU A 46 9.25 2.12 -9.94
C GLU A 46 9.83 0.73 -10.24
N ALA A 47 11.16 0.62 -10.38
CA ALA A 47 11.82 -0.66 -10.63
C ALA A 47 11.64 -1.68 -9.48
N ASP A 48 11.53 -1.22 -8.22
CA ASP A 48 11.22 -2.11 -7.10
C ASP A 48 9.75 -2.52 -7.10
N ALA A 49 8.86 -1.59 -7.44
CA ALA A 49 7.44 -1.90 -7.52
C ALA A 49 7.11 -2.86 -8.67
N ALA A 50 7.75 -2.71 -9.83
CA ALA A 50 7.68 -3.66 -10.93
C ALA A 50 8.18 -5.05 -10.51
N ARG A 51 9.35 -5.14 -9.87
CA ARG A 51 9.86 -6.40 -9.30
C ARG A 51 8.90 -7.04 -8.30
N ALA A 52 8.24 -6.23 -7.48
CA ALA A 52 7.25 -6.72 -6.53
C ALA A 52 6.04 -7.31 -7.28
N LEU A 53 5.51 -6.61 -8.28
CA LEU A 53 4.41 -7.11 -9.11
C LEU A 53 4.77 -8.43 -9.82
N ASP A 54 5.96 -8.50 -10.41
CA ASP A 54 6.48 -9.72 -11.05
C ASP A 54 6.54 -10.89 -10.08
N PHE A 55 6.94 -10.65 -8.82
CA PHE A 55 6.95 -11.68 -7.79
C PHE A 55 5.54 -12.05 -7.30
N ILE A 56 4.66 -11.07 -7.13
CA ILE A 56 3.32 -11.26 -6.58
C ILE A 56 2.46 -12.11 -7.53
N GLN A 57 2.55 -11.88 -8.84
CA GLN A 57 1.71 -12.52 -9.87
C GLN A 57 0.22 -12.31 -9.59
N ALA A 58 -0.20 -11.05 -9.42
CA ALA A 58 -1.59 -10.71 -9.09
C ALA A 58 -2.55 -11.04 -10.24
N ASP A 59 -3.78 -11.44 -9.91
CA ASP A 59 -4.82 -11.70 -10.93
C ASP A 59 -5.16 -10.44 -11.73
N HIS A 60 -5.16 -9.28 -11.07
CA HIS A 60 -5.35 -7.98 -11.70
C HIS A 60 -4.29 -6.99 -11.23
N VAL A 61 -3.77 -6.19 -12.16
CA VAL A 61 -2.86 -5.09 -11.89
C VAL A 61 -3.49 -3.80 -12.40
N MET A 62 -3.56 -2.79 -11.53
CA MET A 62 -4.08 -1.46 -11.87
C MET A 62 -3.07 -0.39 -11.46
N GLN A 63 -3.20 0.80 -12.03
CA GLN A 63 -2.45 1.98 -11.62
C GLN A 63 -3.39 3.18 -11.53
N VAL A 64 -3.29 3.93 -10.44
CA VAL A 64 -3.98 5.19 -10.24
C VAL A 64 -2.96 6.22 -9.77
N ASP A 65 -2.67 7.21 -10.60
CA ASP A 65 -1.86 8.36 -10.18
C ASP A 65 -2.69 9.24 -9.23
N ILE A 66 -2.20 9.40 -8.00
CA ILE A 66 -2.89 10.19 -6.97
C ILE A 66 -2.54 11.68 -7.06
N GLN A 67 -1.56 12.08 -7.88
CA GLN A 67 -1.10 13.46 -7.93
C GLN A 67 -2.22 14.47 -8.18
N PRO A 68 -3.12 14.30 -9.17
CA PRO A 68 -4.19 15.26 -9.40
C PRO A 68 -5.11 15.46 -8.19
N ALA A 69 -5.44 14.39 -7.47
CA ALA A 69 -6.32 14.45 -6.30
C ALA A 69 -5.62 15.07 -5.07
N VAL A 70 -4.32 14.82 -4.92
CA VAL A 70 -3.51 15.40 -3.84
C VAL A 70 -3.32 16.89 -4.07
N ASP A 71 -2.95 17.29 -5.29
CA ASP A 71 -2.69 18.68 -5.65
C ASP A 71 -3.98 19.52 -5.52
N ALA A 72 -5.10 19.02 -6.05
CA ALA A 72 -6.39 19.68 -5.89
C ALA A 72 -6.78 19.89 -4.40
N GLN A 73 -6.51 18.92 -3.53
CA GLN A 73 -6.80 19.05 -2.10
C GLN A 73 -5.86 20.05 -1.41
N ARG A 74 -4.58 20.08 -1.79
CA ARG A 74 -3.61 21.06 -1.30
C ARG A 74 -4.05 22.47 -1.69
N ASP A 75 -4.36 22.68 -2.97
CA ASP A 75 -4.73 23.99 -3.50
C ASP A 75 -6.05 24.49 -2.90
N ALA A 76 -7.01 23.60 -2.62
CA ALA A 76 -8.24 23.94 -1.91
C ALA A 76 -7.99 24.42 -0.47
N LEU A 77 -6.99 23.85 0.23
CA LEU A 77 -6.63 24.31 1.57
C LEU A 77 -5.95 25.69 1.54
N GLU A 78 -5.07 25.91 0.55
CA GLU A 78 -4.43 27.20 0.31
C GLU A 78 -5.49 28.29 -0.01
N ALA A 79 -6.44 27.98 -0.90
CA ALA A 79 -7.55 28.87 -1.23
C ALA A 79 -8.49 29.14 -0.04
N ALA A 80 -8.58 28.22 0.93
CA ALA A 80 -9.30 28.40 2.19
C ALA A 80 -8.52 29.24 3.23
N GLY A 81 -7.30 29.70 2.91
CA GLY A 81 -6.46 30.54 3.76
C GLY A 81 -5.60 29.76 4.75
N LEU A 82 -5.38 28.45 4.54
CA LEU A 82 -4.43 27.68 5.37
C LEU A 82 -3.01 28.19 5.11
N LEU A 83 -2.34 28.62 6.18
CA LEU A 83 -0.92 29.02 6.15
C LEU A 83 -0.08 27.94 6.82
N PHE A 84 0.97 27.48 6.14
CA PHE A 84 1.98 26.61 6.70
C PHE A 84 3.08 27.44 7.36
N SER A 85 3.61 26.98 8.50
CA SER A 85 4.70 27.68 9.19
C SER A 85 5.98 27.73 8.36
N ASP A 86 6.25 26.66 7.61
CA ASP A 86 7.40 26.48 6.75
C ASP A 86 7.15 25.35 5.75
N LYS A 87 8.13 25.11 4.88
CA LYS A 87 8.06 24.06 3.85
C LYS A 87 7.97 22.65 4.43
N SER A 88 8.60 22.38 5.56
CA SER A 88 8.56 21.06 6.19
C SER A 88 7.18 20.75 6.78
N ALA A 89 6.51 21.75 7.35
CA ALA A 89 5.14 21.62 7.82
C ALA A 89 4.16 21.37 6.66
N GLU A 90 4.34 22.07 5.54
CA GLU A 90 3.59 21.80 4.30
C GLU A 90 3.81 20.36 3.83
N ASP A 91 5.06 19.93 3.69
CA ASP A 91 5.41 18.60 3.19
C ASP A 91 4.86 17.48 4.11
N PHE A 92 4.85 17.70 5.42
CA PHE A 92 4.24 16.77 6.38
C PHE A 92 2.72 16.65 6.17
N VAL A 93 2.01 17.78 6.01
CA VAL A 93 0.56 17.77 5.76
C VAL A 93 0.25 17.14 4.41
N VAL A 94 0.97 17.53 3.35
CA VAL A 94 0.81 16.97 2.00
C VAL A 94 1.15 15.48 1.98
N GLY A 95 2.14 15.02 2.75
CA GLY A 95 2.45 13.61 2.95
C GLY A 95 1.25 12.82 3.49
N ASN A 96 0.56 13.37 4.49
CA ASN A 96 -0.67 12.77 5.02
C ASN A 96 -1.82 12.80 4.00
N ILE A 97 -1.96 13.87 3.20
CA ILE A 97 -2.94 13.92 2.11
C ILE A 97 -2.66 12.81 1.10
N LYS A 98 -1.40 12.60 0.70
CA LYS A 98 -1.00 11.48 -0.19
C LYS A 98 -1.44 10.14 0.38
N ALA A 99 -1.14 9.85 1.65
CA ALA A 99 -1.55 8.59 2.29
C ALA A 99 -3.08 8.40 2.30
N ARG A 100 -3.85 9.46 2.57
CA ARG A 100 -5.32 9.42 2.54
C ARG A 100 -5.89 9.27 1.14
N GLN A 101 -5.31 9.92 0.13
CA GLN A 101 -5.76 9.75 -1.25
C GLN A 101 -5.48 8.33 -1.78
N ARG A 102 -4.37 7.69 -1.34
CA ARG A 102 -4.15 6.26 -1.60
C ARG A 102 -5.24 5.39 -0.97
N MET A 103 -5.67 5.70 0.25
CA MET A 103 -6.78 4.99 0.89
C MET A 103 -8.08 5.16 0.10
N VAL A 104 -8.44 6.41 -0.28
CA VAL A 104 -9.65 6.70 -1.07
C VAL A 104 -9.65 5.92 -2.39
N ALA A 105 -8.53 5.93 -3.13
CA ALA A 105 -8.41 5.18 -4.37
C ALA A 105 -8.62 3.67 -4.17
N GLN A 106 -8.03 3.09 -3.11
CA GLN A 106 -8.22 1.67 -2.81
C GLN A 106 -9.66 1.35 -2.44
N TYR A 107 -10.31 2.12 -1.56
CA TYR A 107 -11.71 1.87 -1.20
C TYR A 107 -12.66 2.09 -2.38
N ALA A 108 -12.38 3.02 -3.28
CA ALA A 108 -13.16 3.19 -4.52
C ALA A 108 -13.07 1.95 -5.43
N ILE A 109 -11.85 1.43 -5.65
CA ILE A 109 -11.64 0.19 -6.43
C ILE A 109 -12.31 -0.99 -5.72
N ALA A 110 -12.12 -1.10 -4.41
CA ALA A 110 -12.68 -2.18 -3.61
C ALA A 110 -14.21 -2.22 -3.68
N GLY A 111 -14.88 -1.06 -3.54
CA GLY A 111 -16.33 -0.97 -3.66
C GLY A 111 -16.84 -1.29 -5.08
N ALA A 112 -16.11 -0.88 -6.12
CA ALA A 112 -16.48 -1.18 -7.51
C ALA A 112 -16.26 -2.66 -7.89
N MET A 113 -15.27 -3.31 -7.28
CA MET A 113 -14.88 -4.69 -7.58
C MET A 113 -15.35 -5.71 -6.54
N ASP A 114 -16.16 -5.30 -5.56
CA ASP A 114 -16.62 -6.17 -4.46
C ASP A 114 -15.45 -6.87 -3.74
N CYS A 115 -14.45 -6.09 -3.35
CA CYS A 115 -13.23 -6.56 -2.70
C CYS A 115 -13.08 -5.99 -1.28
N LEU A 116 -12.27 -6.65 -0.46
CA LEU A 116 -11.80 -6.10 0.81
C LEU A 116 -10.44 -5.39 0.63
N VAL A 117 -10.21 -4.31 1.36
CA VAL A 117 -8.94 -3.58 1.40
C VAL A 117 -8.01 -4.21 2.43
N ILE A 118 -6.80 -4.57 1.99
CA ILE A 118 -5.76 -5.13 2.84
C ILE A 118 -4.87 -3.99 3.35
N GLY A 119 -4.57 -4.00 4.64
CA GLY A 119 -3.57 -3.13 5.26
C GLY A 119 -2.29 -3.90 5.59
N THR A 120 -1.17 -3.19 5.62
CA THR A 120 0.16 -3.80 5.81
C THR A 120 0.73 -3.58 7.21
N ASP A 121 -0.04 -2.98 8.12
CA ASP A 121 0.40 -2.67 9.48
C ASP A 121 0.93 -3.93 10.21
N GLN A 122 2.11 -3.75 10.79
CA GLN A 122 2.85 -4.78 11.52
C GLN A 122 3.26 -4.27 12.90
N ALA A 123 3.68 -5.17 13.80
CA ALA A 123 3.82 -4.86 15.23
C ALA A 123 4.69 -3.64 15.56
N ALA A 124 5.75 -3.39 14.79
CA ALA A 124 6.61 -2.23 15.01
C ALA A 124 6.00 -0.91 14.53
N GLU A 125 5.21 -0.92 13.46
CA GLU A 125 4.46 0.26 12.99
C GLU A 125 3.32 0.57 13.96
N ALA A 126 2.55 -0.44 14.36
CA ALA A 126 1.48 -0.34 15.34
C ALA A 126 1.96 0.23 16.67
N LEU A 127 3.09 -0.26 17.20
CA LEU A 127 3.64 0.18 18.48
C LEU A 127 4.07 1.66 18.45
N MET A 128 4.65 2.11 17.34
CA MET A 128 5.16 3.48 17.19
C MET A 128 4.08 4.46 16.71
N GLY A 129 2.90 3.97 16.29
CA GLY A 129 1.92 4.76 15.58
C GLY A 129 2.44 5.29 14.24
N PHE A 130 3.35 4.54 13.60
CA PHE A 130 4.04 4.96 12.38
C PHE A 130 3.20 4.67 11.12
N PHE A 131 2.04 5.32 11.04
CA PHE A 131 1.12 5.26 9.91
C PHE A 131 0.26 6.52 9.89
N THR A 132 -0.31 6.86 8.74
CA THR A 132 -1.29 7.94 8.66
C THR A 132 -2.66 7.43 9.10
N LYS A 133 -3.23 8.01 10.17
CA LYS A 133 -4.61 7.70 10.59
C LYS A 133 -5.58 8.02 9.45
N HIS A 134 -6.42 7.04 9.11
CA HIS A 134 -7.32 7.04 7.95
C HIS A 134 -6.61 7.20 6.60
N GLY A 135 -5.30 6.97 6.54
CA GLY A 135 -4.53 6.75 5.32
C GLY A 135 -4.25 5.26 5.18
N ASP A 136 -2.97 4.88 5.19
CA ASP A 136 -2.51 3.49 5.17
C ASP A 136 -2.99 2.66 6.38
N GLY A 137 -3.32 3.32 7.50
CA GLY A 137 -3.93 2.65 8.66
C GLY A 137 -5.41 2.27 8.50
N ALA A 138 -6.09 2.70 7.43
CA ALA A 138 -7.48 2.31 7.17
C ALA A 138 -7.53 1.13 6.19
N ALA A 139 -7.93 -0.03 6.72
CA ALA A 139 -8.10 -1.27 5.97
C ALA A 139 -9.12 -2.20 6.66
N ASP A 140 -9.62 -3.18 5.90
CA ASP A 140 -10.61 -4.14 6.39
C ASP A 140 -9.96 -5.36 7.05
N LEU A 141 -8.75 -5.74 6.59
CA LEU A 141 -7.98 -6.86 7.16
C LEU A 141 -6.47 -6.58 7.20
N LEU A 142 -5.81 -7.13 8.23
CA LEU A 142 -4.40 -6.88 8.54
C LEU A 142 -3.63 -8.22 8.68
N PRO A 143 -3.22 -8.87 7.57
CA PRO A 143 -2.58 -10.18 7.59
C PRO A 143 -1.19 -10.19 8.24
N LEU A 144 -0.54 -9.03 8.39
CA LEU A 144 0.78 -8.90 9.01
C LEU A 144 0.73 -8.49 10.49
N ARG A 145 -0.46 -8.27 11.05
CA ARG A 145 -0.64 -7.79 12.41
C ARG A 145 0.04 -8.71 13.41
N GLY A 146 0.79 -8.11 14.36
CA GLY A 146 1.51 -8.84 15.40
C GLY A 146 2.86 -9.43 14.96
N LEU A 147 3.21 -9.36 13.68
CA LEU A 147 4.54 -9.74 13.21
C LEU A 147 5.52 -8.58 13.40
N THR A 148 6.71 -8.86 13.90
CA THR A 148 7.80 -7.87 13.87
C THR A 148 8.37 -7.75 12.46
N LYS A 149 9.04 -6.64 12.14
CA LYS A 149 9.67 -6.43 10.83
C LYS A 149 10.58 -7.59 10.40
N ARG A 150 11.33 -8.17 11.34
CA ARG A 150 12.17 -9.36 11.06
C ARG A 150 11.35 -10.59 10.68
N ARG A 151 10.17 -10.79 11.29
CA ARG A 151 9.26 -11.88 10.92
C ARG A 151 8.61 -11.67 9.56
N VAL A 152 8.25 -10.43 9.21
CA VAL A 152 7.77 -10.10 7.86
C VAL A 152 8.84 -10.41 6.81
N ARG A 153 10.11 -10.01 7.05
CA ARG A 153 11.23 -10.36 6.17
C ARG A 153 11.45 -11.87 6.07
N ALA A 154 11.35 -12.61 7.18
CA ALA A 154 11.45 -14.07 7.18
C ALA A 154 10.33 -14.74 6.36
N LEU A 155 9.09 -14.24 6.44
CA LEU A 155 8.01 -14.69 5.55
C LEU A 155 8.34 -14.41 4.08
N GLY A 156 8.89 -13.23 3.77
CA GLY A 156 9.37 -12.92 2.42
C GLY A 156 10.37 -13.95 1.89
N VAL A 157 11.32 -14.38 2.72
CA VAL A 157 12.29 -15.44 2.35
C VAL A 157 11.58 -16.76 2.06
N VAL A 158 10.69 -17.20 2.96
CA VAL A 158 9.93 -18.46 2.81
C VAL A 158 9.04 -18.45 1.56
N LEU A 159 8.46 -17.30 1.23
CA LEU A 159 7.64 -17.12 0.03
C LEU A 159 8.45 -17.02 -1.27
N GLY A 160 9.79 -17.00 -1.19
CA GLY A 160 10.68 -16.90 -2.34
C GLY A 160 10.82 -15.49 -2.92
N ALA A 161 10.59 -14.44 -2.12
CA ALA A 161 10.71 -13.07 -2.59
C ALA A 161 12.16 -12.74 -2.98
N PRO A 162 12.40 -11.97 -4.05
CA PRO A 162 13.73 -11.50 -4.41
C PRO A 162 14.42 -10.79 -3.23
N ALA A 163 15.68 -11.16 -2.96
CA ALA A 163 16.43 -10.64 -1.80
C ALA A 163 16.41 -9.11 -1.72
N ARG A 164 16.47 -8.41 -2.87
CA ARG A 164 16.41 -6.95 -2.95
C ARG A 164 15.11 -6.35 -2.37
N LEU A 165 13.97 -7.01 -2.56
CA LEU A 165 12.70 -6.57 -1.96
C LEU A 165 12.66 -6.84 -0.45
N ILE A 166 13.36 -7.90 -0.01
CA ILE A 166 13.44 -8.28 1.40
C ILE A 166 14.40 -7.40 2.19
N THR A 167 15.51 -6.94 1.60
CA THR A 167 16.57 -6.20 2.31
C THR A 167 16.49 -4.70 2.15
N LYS A 168 15.59 -4.19 1.30
CA LYS A 168 15.34 -2.75 1.12
C LYS A 168 15.12 -2.06 2.48
N LEU A 169 15.76 -0.90 2.62
CA LEU A 169 15.55 -0.01 3.76
C LEU A 169 14.13 0.57 3.68
N PRO A 170 13.35 0.54 4.78
CA PRO A 170 12.06 1.22 4.83
C PRO A 170 12.25 2.72 4.56
N THR A 171 11.32 3.30 3.81
CA THR A 171 11.24 4.73 3.48
C THR A 171 9.83 5.21 3.72
#